data_AF-A0A7C4BQH3-F1
#
_entry.id   AF-A0A7C4BQH3-F1
#
_cell.length_a   1.000
_cell.length_b   1.000
_cell.length_c   1.000
_cell.angle_alpha   90.00
_cell.angle_beta   90.00
_cell.angle_gamma   90.00
#
_symmetry.space_group_name_H-M   'P 1'
#
loop_
_entity.id
_entity.type
_entity.pdbx_description
1 polymer ?
#
loop_
_entity_poly.entity_id
_entity_poly.type
_entity_poly.pdbx_seq_one_letter_code
_entity_poly.pdbx_strand_id
1 'polypeptide(L)' 'MFSEEILNRIRETKPLIHHITNWVTIYDCANVTRAIGAL' A
#
# COMPACT_ATOMS: atom_id res chain seq x y z
N MET A 1 -3.63 -19.23 1.67
CA MET A 1 -5.08 -18.91 1.81
C MET A 1 -5.30 -17.64 2.64
N PHE A 2 -4.71 -17.50 3.84
CA PHE A 2 -4.85 -16.28 4.65
C PHE A 2 -4.31 -14.99 4.00
N SER A 3 -3.21 -15.09 3.24
CA SER A 3 -2.59 -13.94 2.55
C SER A 3 -3.45 -13.33 1.43
N GLU A 4 -4.20 -14.18 0.71
CA GLU A 4 -5.12 -13.75 -0.36
C GLU A 4 -6.23 -12.85 0.19
N GLU A 5 -6.81 -13.24 1.32
CA GLU A 5 -7.92 -12.52 1.96
C GLU A 5 -7.51 -11.12 2.41
N ILE A 6 -6.31 -10.98 3.00
CA ILE A 6 -5.77 -9.68 3.41
C ILE A 6 -5.56 -8.76 2.19
N LEU A 7 -4.95 -9.29 1.12
CA LEU A 7 -4.69 -8.50 -0.08
C LEU A 7 -5.97 -8.07 -0.78
N ASN A 8 -6.99 -8.94 -0.82
CA ASN A 8 -8.30 -8.59 -1.34
C ASN A 8 -8.95 -7.46 -0.53
N ARG A 9 -8.90 -7.55 0.81
CA ARG A 9 -9.43 -6.50 1.68
C ARG A 9 -8.73 -5.15 1.47
N ILE A 10 -7.41 -5.13 1.28
CA ILE A 10 -6.66 -3.89 0.98
C ILE A 10 -7.15 -3.28 -0.34
N ARG A 11 -7.27 -4.09 -1.40
CA ARG A 11 -7.72 -3.64 -2.74
C ARG A 11 -9.17 -3.14 -2.73
N GLU A 12 -10.03 -3.74 -1.92
CA GLU A 12 -11.43 -3.34 -1.76
C GLU A 12 -11.57 -2.04 -0.95
N THR A 13 -10.88 -1.95 0.20
CA THR A 13 -10.99 -0.81 1.11
C THR A 13 -10.17 0.40 0.69
N LYS A 14 -9.11 0.20 -0.12
CA LYS A 14 -8.20 1.23 -0.62
C LYS A 14 -7.78 2.21 0.48
N PRO A 15 -7.13 1.72 1.54
CA PRO A 15 -6.81 2.54 2.70
C PRO A 15 -5.88 3.69 2.30
N LEU A 16 -6.10 4.87 2.88
CA LEU A 16 -5.18 6.00 2.78
C LEU A 16 -4.01 5.78 3.74
N ILE A 17 -2.78 5.72 3.21
CA ILE A 17 -1.57 5.53 4.01
C ILE A 17 -0.77 6.83 4.10
N HIS A 18 -0.70 7.41 5.31
CA HIS A 18 0.16 8.55 5.57
C HIS A 18 1.62 8.10 5.77
N HIS A 19 2.45 8.31 4.76
CA HIS A 19 3.87 8.00 4.82
C HIS A 19 4.67 9.15 5.44
N ILE A 20 5.36 8.87 6.56
CA ILE A 20 6.45 9.70 7.06
C ILE A 20 7.75 8.99 6.66
N THR A 21 8.40 9.51 5.62
CA THR A 21 9.60 8.90 5.03
C THR A 21 10.55 9.98 4.51
N ASN A 22 11.71 9.56 4.02
CA ASN A 22 12.73 10.46 3.50
C ASN A 22 12.59 10.64 1.97
N TRP A 23 13.28 11.65 1.44
CA TRP A 23 13.27 11.99 0.01
C TRP A 23 13.84 10.90 -0.91
N VAL A 24 14.70 10.01 -0.40
CA VAL A 24 15.32 8.95 -1.20
C VAL A 24 14.32 7.83 -1.49
N THR A 25 13.44 7.50 -0.54
CA THR A 25 12.52 6.35 -0.65
C THR A 25 11.07 6.73 -0.93
N ILE A 26 10.74 8.03 -1.00
CA ILE A 26 9.35 8.50 -1.13
C ILE A 26 8.62 7.89 -2.33
N TYR A 27 9.31 7.75 -3.46
CA TYR A 27 8.73 7.17 -4.68
C TYR A 27 8.53 5.66 -4.56
N ASP A 28 9.50 4.94 -3.97
CA ASP A 28 9.39 3.49 -3.78
C ASP A 28 8.26 3.14 -2.81
N CYS A 29 8.17 3.87 -1.69
CA CYS A 29 7.08 3.71 -0.73
C CYS A 29 5.71 3.94 -1.40
N ALA A 30 5.56 5.00 -2.18
CA ALA A 30 4.31 5.29 -2.90
C ALA A 30 3.96 4.19 -3.93
N ASN A 31 4.96 3.73 -4.70
CA ASN A 31 4.74 2.71 -5.73
C ASN A 31 4.37 1.35 -5.13
N VAL A 32 5.04 0.93 -4.05
CA VAL A 32 4.69 -0.32 -3.35
C VAL A 32 3.29 -0.24 -2.77
N THR A 33 2.95 0.83 -2.05
CA THR A 33 1.61 1.07 -1.51
C THR A 33 0.53 0.99 -2.60
N ARG A 34 0.80 1.59 -3.76
CA ARG A 34 -0.13 1.52 -4.88
C ARG A 34 -0.22 0.14 -5.52
N ALA A 35 0.91 -0.56 -5.66
CA ALA A 35 0.95 -1.91 -6.24
C ALA A 35 0.17 -2.93 -5.39
N ILE A 36 0.13 -2.76 -4.07
CA ILE A 36 -0.66 -3.62 -3.17
C ILE A 36 -2.15 -3.23 -3.12
N GLY A 37 -2.53 -2.09 -3.72
CA GLY A 37 -3.94 -1.66 -3.87
C GLY A 37 -4.40 -0.61 -2.86
N ALA A 38 -3.49 0.06 -2.15
CA ALA A 38 -3.78 1.17 -1.24
C ALA A 38 -3.60 2.54 -1.92
N LEU A 39 -3.99 3.61 -1.23
CA LEU A 39 -3.96 5.02 -1.69
C LEU A 39 -2.89 5.84 -0.96
#